data_AF-A0A7V1V438-F1
#
_entry.id   AF-A0A7V1V438-F1
#
_cell.length_a   1.000
_cell.length_b   1.000
_cell.length_c   1.000
_cell.angle_alpha   90.00
_cell.angle_beta   90.00
_cell.angle_gamma   90.00
#
_symmetry.space_group_name_H-M   'P 1'
#
loop_
_entity.id
_entity.type
_entity.pdbx_description
1 polymer ?
#
loop_
_entity_poly.entity_id
_entity_poly.type
_entity_poly.pdbx_seq_one_letter_code
_entity_poly.pdbx_strand_id
1 'polypeptide(L)'
;MQRGPAAALAEAGSLAASAEVSLGPTAAKPWGSARSHRMAVQDRILDQLERDLARHPVNSNVFFERFREEFLPSDALQTFLRQYQYFCKHFVKLLEGLLYRTPVDLLDMRIELVKTLHSELGGGQAQQAHIALLNRFAQAIGLDEAALARTVPLPSTSAYLAVLHWLFIEADYLTALGAEFAVEKTAVAEFRYLYPGLLKYEQFHDDSLEFFKLHLNEETCHADWLKQAVRRTALTPADLETVAAGAQHTADAWHAFWLGLHEAVFARSGAVTA
;
A
#
# COMPACT_ATOMS: atom_id res chain seq x y z
N MET A 1 -31.40 -14.76 33.07
CA MET A 1 -30.44 -14.35 34.12
C MET A 1 -29.80 -15.61 34.71
N GLN A 2 -28.63 -16.01 34.21
CA GLN A 2 -27.75 -16.98 34.91
C GLN A 2 -26.30 -16.58 34.65
N ARG A 3 -25.52 -16.53 35.74
CA ARG A 3 -24.13 -16.05 35.86
C ARG A 3 -23.15 -17.19 35.52
N GLY A 4 -22.02 -16.87 34.89
CA GLY A 4 -20.92 -17.80 34.65
C GLY A 4 -19.98 -17.96 35.86
N PRO A 5 -18.98 -18.87 35.79
CA PRO A 5 -17.93 -18.95 36.80
C PRO A 5 -16.55 -18.55 36.26
N ALA A 6 -15.96 -17.55 36.92
CA ALA A 6 -14.52 -17.37 37.01
C ALA A 6 -14.05 -17.91 38.37
N ALA A 7 -12.75 -18.19 38.47
CA ALA A 7 -11.96 -18.51 39.66
C ALA A 7 -11.93 -19.98 40.12
N ALA A 8 -10.87 -20.67 39.68
CA ALA A 8 -10.22 -21.73 40.45
C ALA A 8 -8.72 -21.41 40.51
N LEU A 9 -8.31 -20.76 41.59
CA LEU A 9 -6.92 -20.63 42.04
C LEU A 9 -6.95 -20.93 43.54
N ALA A 10 -6.27 -22.00 43.95
CA ALA A 10 -5.27 -22.01 45.03
C ALA A 10 -4.94 -23.43 45.51
N GLU A 11 -3.67 -23.59 45.89
CA GLU A 11 -3.06 -24.58 46.80
C GLU A 11 -2.63 -25.96 46.29
N ALA A 12 -1.31 -26.09 46.13
CA ALA A 12 -0.41 -27.08 46.76
C ALA A 12 0.95 -26.93 46.06
N GLY A 13 2.12 -26.77 46.68
CA GLY A 13 2.61 -27.21 47.98
C GLY A 13 4.07 -27.65 47.74
N SER A 14 5.01 -26.94 48.36
CA SER A 14 6.48 -27.11 48.29
C SER A 14 6.95 -28.53 48.61
N LEU A 15 7.98 -29.02 47.91
CA LEU A 15 9.00 -29.94 48.43
C LEU A 15 10.33 -29.74 47.66
N ALA A 16 11.40 -29.52 48.41
CA ALA A 16 12.76 -29.25 47.95
C ALA A 16 13.60 -30.54 47.77
N ALA A 17 14.61 -30.52 46.88
CA ALA A 17 16.01 -30.89 47.19
C ALA A 17 16.88 -31.03 45.91
N SER A 18 17.89 -30.16 45.83
CA SER A 18 19.30 -30.34 45.46
C SER A 18 19.73 -31.44 44.46
N ALA A 19 20.28 -31.00 43.32
CA ALA A 19 21.40 -31.65 42.65
C ALA A 19 22.24 -30.59 41.90
N GLU A 20 23.33 -30.13 42.48
CA GLU A 20 24.34 -29.31 41.80
C GLU A 20 25.18 -30.19 40.89
N VAL A 21 25.03 -30.02 39.57
CA VAL A 21 25.97 -30.54 38.57
C VAL A 21 26.93 -29.41 38.22
N SER A 22 28.20 -29.57 38.63
CA SER A 22 29.30 -28.68 38.26
C SER A 22 29.60 -28.82 36.77
N LEU A 23 29.28 -27.79 35.98
CA LEU A 23 29.76 -27.62 34.61
C LEU A 23 30.88 -26.59 34.61
N GLY A 24 32.09 -27.01 34.23
CA GLY A 24 33.25 -26.15 34.07
C GLY A 24 33.04 -25.06 33.00
N PRO A 25 33.93 -24.06 32.92
CA PRO A 25 33.72 -22.89 32.07
C PRO A 25 33.87 -23.28 30.59
N THR A 26 32.76 -23.56 29.91
CA THR A 26 32.72 -23.52 28.46
C THR A 26 32.75 -22.07 28.02
N ALA A 27 33.85 -21.66 27.38
CA ALA A 27 33.97 -20.36 26.75
C ALA A 27 32.77 -20.10 25.82
N ALA A 28 31.90 -19.18 26.23
CA ALA A 28 30.77 -18.75 25.43
C ALA A 28 31.29 -18.05 24.16
N LYS A 29 31.02 -18.63 22.99
CA LYS A 29 31.14 -17.89 21.73
C LYS A 29 30.17 -16.71 21.77
N PRO A 30 30.56 -15.51 21.32
CA PRO A 30 29.72 -14.33 21.43
C PRO A 30 28.49 -14.48 20.53
N TRP A 31 27.34 -14.78 21.13
CA TRP A 31 26.04 -14.93 20.48
C TRP A 31 25.55 -13.61 19.82
N GLY A 32 26.15 -12.45 20.17
CA GLY A 32 25.67 -11.13 19.76
C GLY A 32 26.12 -10.61 18.39
N SER A 33 27.34 -10.91 17.91
CA SER A 33 27.91 -10.15 16.78
C SER A 33 27.28 -10.51 15.42
N ALA A 34 26.92 -11.78 15.20
CA ALA A 34 26.32 -12.24 13.95
C ALA A 34 24.88 -11.73 13.76
N ARG A 35 24.12 -11.61 14.86
CA ARG A 35 22.76 -11.04 14.85
C ARG A 35 22.81 -9.53 14.58
N SER A 36 23.69 -8.80 15.26
CA SER A 36 23.87 -7.36 15.02
C SER A 36 24.41 -7.07 13.62
N HIS A 37 25.34 -7.88 13.10
CA HIS A 37 25.84 -7.73 11.73
C HIS A 37 24.74 -8.00 10.69
N ARG A 38 23.94 -9.06 10.87
CA ARG A 38 22.81 -9.37 9.98
C ARG A 38 21.79 -8.24 9.94
N MET A 39 21.39 -7.73 11.10
CA MET A 39 20.46 -6.59 11.17
C MET A 39 21.04 -5.36 10.45
N ALA A 40 22.33 -5.05 10.64
CA ALA A 40 22.96 -3.95 9.95
C ALA A 40 23.04 -4.13 8.42
N VAL A 41 23.19 -5.37 7.92
CA VAL A 41 23.14 -5.66 6.47
C VAL A 41 21.72 -5.49 5.93
N GLN A 42 20.73 -6.05 6.63
CA GLN A 42 19.32 -5.95 6.26
C GLN A 42 18.85 -4.49 6.21
N ASP A 43 19.17 -3.69 7.24
CA ASP A 43 18.82 -2.27 7.29
C ASP A 43 19.46 -1.51 6.12
N ARG A 44 20.73 -1.78 5.78
CA ARG A 44 21.38 -1.14 4.63
C ARG A 44 20.69 -1.45 3.30
N ILE A 45 20.26 -2.69 3.08
CA ILE A 45 19.57 -3.10 1.85
C ILE A 45 18.18 -2.47 1.79
N LEU A 46 17.43 -2.49 2.91
CA LEU A 46 16.11 -1.90 2.99
C LEU A 46 16.14 -0.37 2.80
N ASP A 47 17.11 0.31 3.43
CA ASP A 47 17.30 1.75 3.23
C ASP A 47 17.73 2.06 1.79
N GLN A 48 18.44 1.14 1.12
CA GLN A 48 18.77 1.27 -0.31
C GLN A 48 17.51 1.16 -1.17
N LEU A 49 16.67 0.15 -0.92
CA LEU A 49 15.38 -0.01 -1.59
C LEU A 49 14.50 1.25 -1.42
N GLU A 50 14.41 1.80 -0.22
CA GLU A 50 13.67 3.05 0.02
C GLU A 50 14.22 4.23 -0.77
N ARG A 51 15.56 4.35 -0.87
CA ARG A 51 16.20 5.39 -1.70
C ARG A 51 15.95 5.18 -3.19
N ASP A 52 15.86 3.94 -3.64
CA ASP A 52 15.62 3.62 -5.04
C ASP A 52 14.16 3.91 -5.41
N LEU A 53 13.21 3.50 -4.56
CA LEU A 53 11.80 3.85 -4.70
C LEU A 53 11.59 5.37 -4.64
N ALA A 54 12.24 6.08 -3.72
CA ALA A 54 12.13 7.54 -3.63
C ALA A 54 12.66 8.28 -4.87
N ARG A 55 13.69 7.74 -5.53
CA ARG A 55 14.27 8.29 -6.77
C ARG A 55 13.58 7.77 -8.03
N HIS A 56 12.62 6.87 -7.91
CA HIS A 56 11.93 6.28 -9.05
C HIS A 56 11.15 7.37 -9.82
N PRO A 57 11.18 7.37 -11.17
CA PRO A 57 10.50 8.38 -12.00
C PRO A 57 8.98 8.47 -11.80
N VAL A 58 8.36 7.47 -11.16
CA VAL A 58 6.94 7.52 -10.80
C VAL A 58 6.62 8.70 -9.88
N ASN A 59 7.52 9.07 -8.95
CA ASN A 59 7.24 10.12 -7.95
C ASN A 59 7.23 11.55 -8.53
N SER A 60 7.70 11.71 -9.76
CA SER A 60 7.69 12.95 -10.53
C SER A 60 7.11 12.69 -11.93
N ASN A 61 6.05 11.86 -12.00
CA ASN A 61 5.42 11.56 -13.27
C ASN A 61 4.85 12.84 -13.90
N VAL A 62 5.01 12.99 -15.21
CA VAL A 62 4.52 14.15 -15.98
C VAL A 62 3.01 14.39 -15.83
N PHE A 63 2.22 13.34 -15.57
CA PHE A 63 0.81 13.47 -15.22
C PHE A 63 0.62 14.40 -14.02
N PHE A 64 1.41 14.19 -12.96
CA PHE A 64 1.27 14.89 -11.68
C PHE A 64 1.59 16.38 -11.81
N GLU A 65 2.68 16.70 -12.49
CA GLU A 65 3.11 18.07 -12.72
C GLU A 65 2.04 18.84 -13.49
N ARG A 66 1.59 18.30 -14.63
CA ARG A 66 0.56 18.94 -15.45
C ARG A 66 -0.79 19.00 -14.75
N PHE A 67 -1.20 17.95 -14.03
CA PHE A 67 -2.46 17.95 -13.28
C PHE A 67 -2.45 19.05 -12.22
N ARG A 68 -1.30 19.27 -11.55
CA ARG A 68 -1.15 20.34 -10.58
C ARG A 68 -1.23 21.73 -11.23
N GLU A 69 -0.58 21.92 -12.37
CA GLU A 69 -0.42 23.24 -13.01
C GLU A 69 -1.61 23.66 -13.88
N GLU A 70 -2.27 22.74 -14.59
CA GLU A 70 -3.22 23.05 -15.67
C GLU A 70 -4.69 22.85 -15.26
N PHE A 71 -5.58 23.74 -15.66
CA PHE A 71 -7.03 23.48 -15.56
C PHE A 71 -7.44 22.44 -16.60
N LEU A 72 -7.92 21.29 -16.14
CA LEU A 72 -8.46 20.25 -16.99
C LEU A 72 -9.90 20.57 -17.38
N PRO A 73 -10.27 20.41 -18.66
CA PRO A 73 -11.67 20.40 -19.03
C PRO A 73 -12.39 19.21 -18.37
N SER A 74 -13.71 19.34 -18.20
CA SER A 74 -14.52 18.36 -17.47
C SER A 74 -14.37 16.93 -18.02
N ASP A 75 -14.32 16.76 -19.33
CA ASP A 75 -14.15 15.45 -19.97
C ASP A 75 -12.78 14.79 -19.67
N ALA A 76 -11.72 15.60 -19.59
CA ALA A 76 -10.39 15.15 -19.20
C ALA A 76 -10.34 14.74 -17.72
N LEU A 77 -10.95 15.53 -16.83
CA LEU A 77 -11.05 15.19 -15.40
C LEU A 77 -11.89 13.92 -15.16
N GLN A 78 -12.98 13.75 -15.92
CA GLN A 78 -13.77 12.52 -15.92
C GLN A 78 -12.99 11.32 -16.47
N THR A 79 -12.16 11.52 -17.50
CA THR A 79 -11.30 10.46 -18.06
C THR A 79 -10.29 9.98 -17.03
N PHE A 80 -9.61 10.91 -16.37
CA PHE A 80 -8.73 10.61 -15.22
C PHE A 80 -9.47 9.77 -14.18
N LEU A 81 -10.60 10.29 -13.69
CA LEU A 81 -11.25 9.70 -12.53
C LEU A 81 -11.83 8.32 -12.82
N ARG A 82 -12.35 8.08 -14.03
CA ARG A 82 -12.83 6.74 -14.43
C ARG A 82 -11.75 5.69 -14.25
N GLN A 83 -10.55 5.96 -14.75
CA GLN A 83 -9.45 4.99 -14.73
C GLN A 83 -8.89 4.83 -13.32
N TYR A 84 -8.73 5.94 -12.60
CA TYR A 84 -8.21 5.92 -11.25
C TYR A 84 -9.18 5.23 -10.28
N GLN A 85 -10.48 5.53 -10.36
CA GLN A 85 -11.52 4.84 -9.58
C GLN A 85 -11.61 3.36 -9.91
N TYR A 86 -11.49 2.99 -11.20
CA TYR A 86 -11.44 1.58 -11.61
C TYR A 86 -10.27 0.86 -10.95
N PHE A 87 -9.07 1.46 -10.96
CA PHE A 87 -7.91 0.95 -10.24
C PHE A 87 -8.19 0.81 -8.73
N CYS A 88 -8.56 1.87 -8.02
CA CYS A 88 -8.71 1.87 -6.57
C CYS A 88 -9.68 0.79 -6.09
N LYS A 89 -10.80 0.59 -6.80
CA LYS A 89 -11.78 -0.46 -6.49
C LYS A 89 -11.17 -1.86 -6.56
N HIS A 90 -10.34 -2.14 -7.57
CA HIS A 90 -9.72 -3.45 -7.74
C HIS A 90 -8.51 -3.64 -6.82
N PHE A 91 -7.80 -2.56 -6.47
CA PHE A 91 -6.68 -2.61 -5.54
C PHE A 91 -7.08 -3.15 -4.16
N VAL A 92 -8.18 -2.67 -3.57
CA VAL A 92 -8.69 -3.20 -2.29
C VAL A 92 -8.95 -4.72 -2.38
N LYS A 93 -9.46 -5.20 -3.52
CA LYS A 93 -9.66 -6.65 -3.74
C LYS A 93 -8.33 -7.41 -3.83
N LEU A 94 -7.29 -6.81 -4.37
CA LEU A 94 -5.95 -7.40 -4.45
C LEU A 94 -5.29 -7.48 -3.06
N LEU A 95 -5.53 -6.50 -2.18
CA LEU A 95 -5.09 -6.56 -0.77
C LEU A 95 -5.69 -7.74 0.00
N GLU A 96 -6.97 -8.06 -0.24
CA GLU A 96 -7.59 -9.28 0.32
C GLU A 96 -6.85 -10.55 -0.14
N GLY A 97 -6.38 -10.55 -1.39
CA GLY A 97 -5.57 -11.62 -1.96
C GLY A 97 -4.20 -11.74 -1.31
N LEU A 98 -3.50 -10.62 -1.07
CA LEU A 98 -2.26 -10.60 -0.31
C LEU A 98 -2.45 -11.16 1.10
N LEU A 99 -3.54 -10.79 1.79
CA LEU A 99 -3.89 -11.36 3.09
C LEU A 99 -4.10 -12.89 2.99
N TYR A 100 -4.76 -13.37 1.95
CA TYR A 100 -4.94 -14.81 1.72
C TYR A 100 -3.60 -15.53 1.48
N ARG A 101 -2.69 -14.92 0.70
CA ARG A 101 -1.38 -15.47 0.34
C ARG A 101 -0.36 -15.42 1.48
N THR A 102 -0.53 -14.50 2.43
CA THR A 102 0.34 -14.36 3.59
C THR A 102 0.29 -15.63 4.45
N PRO A 103 1.42 -16.31 4.72
CA PRO A 103 1.47 -17.52 5.55
C PRO A 103 0.70 -17.39 6.87
N VAL A 104 0.01 -18.45 7.28
CA VAL A 104 -0.83 -18.48 8.49
C VAL A 104 -0.03 -18.14 9.76
N ASP A 105 1.22 -18.61 9.83
CA ASP A 105 2.09 -18.41 10.99
C ASP A 105 2.70 -17.00 11.08
N LEU A 106 2.56 -16.18 10.04
CA LEU A 106 2.97 -14.77 10.06
C LEU A 106 1.86 -13.86 10.62
N LEU A 107 1.37 -14.21 11.81
CA LEU A 107 0.20 -13.58 12.44
C LEU A 107 0.30 -12.05 12.53
N ASP A 108 1.46 -11.51 12.91
CA ASP A 108 1.66 -10.06 13.03
C ASP A 108 1.42 -9.34 11.69
N MET A 109 1.91 -9.89 10.57
CA MET A 109 1.66 -9.31 9.25
C MET A 109 0.18 -9.36 8.88
N ARG A 110 -0.46 -10.50 9.15
CA ARG A 110 -1.88 -10.67 8.86
C ARG A 110 -2.72 -9.67 9.64
N ILE A 111 -2.34 -9.36 10.89
CA ILE A 111 -2.97 -8.32 11.71
C ILE A 111 -2.80 -6.94 11.07
N GLU A 112 -1.59 -6.56 10.66
CA GLU A 112 -1.37 -5.25 10.03
C GLU A 112 -2.11 -5.13 8.69
N LEU A 113 -2.08 -6.16 7.83
CA LEU A 113 -2.87 -6.19 6.58
C LEU A 113 -4.37 -6.04 6.83
N VAL A 114 -4.90 -6.67 7.89
CA VAL A 114 -6.31 -6.51 8.28
C VAL A 114 -6.60 -5.08 8.76
N LYS A 115 -5.66 -4.40 9.44
CA LYS A 115 -5.84 -2.99 9.81
C LYS A 115 -5.85 -2.08 8.58
N THR A 116 -4.95 -2.30 7.61
CA THR A 116 -4.98 -1.59 6.33
C THR A 116 -6.31 -1.82 5.63
N LEU A 117 -6.74 -3.07 5.45
CA LEU A 117 -8.05 -3.38 4.87
C LEU A 117 -9.21 -2.76 5.65
N HIS A 118 -9.14 -2.73 6.98
CA HIS A 118 -10.15 -2.07 7.81
C HIS A 118 -10.21 -0.56 7.54
N SER A 119 -9.06 0.09 7.37
CA SER A 119 -8.98 1.52 6.98
C SER A 119 -9.59 1.74 5.60
N GLU A 120 -9.15 0.98 4.59
CA GLU A 120 -9.67 1.04 3.22
C GLU A 120 -11.19 0.83 3.14
N LEU A 121 -11.72 -0.03 4.00
CA LEU A 121 -13.16 -0.32 4.16
C LEU A 121 -13.88 0.65 5.13
N GLY A 122 -13.27 1.79 5.44
CA GLY A 122 -13.90 2.89 6.16
C GLY A 122 -14.10 2.64 7.65
N GLY A 123 -13.24 1.85 8.28
CA GLY A 123 -13.39 1.46 9.67
C GLY A 123 -14.67 0.64 9.92
N GLY A 124 -15.14 -0.09 8.91
CA GLY A 124 -16.41 -0.83 8.95
C GLY A 124 -17.66 0.02 8.66
N GLN A 125 -17.50 1.29 8.29
CA GLN A 125 -18.59 2.16 7.85
C GLN A 125 -18.52 2.32 6.32
N ALA A 126 -19.47 1.72 5.59
CA ALA A 126 -19.43 1.66 4.13
C ALA A 126 -19.33 3.04 3.44
N GLN A 127 -19.92 4.08 4.04
CA GLN A 127 -19.89 5.46 3.53
C GLN A 127 -18.54 6.15 3.72
N GLN A 128 -17.70 5.61 4.60
CA GLN A 128 -16.35 6.07 4.88
C GLN A 128 -15.28 5.24 4.16
N ALA A 129 -15.66 4.16 3.47
CA ALA A 129 -14.73 3.40 2.66
C ALA A 129 -14.07 4.33 1.64
N HIS A 130 -12.77 4.18 1.41
CA HIS A 130 -12.01 5.09 0.55
C HIS A 130 -12.63 5.20 -0.85
N ILE A 131 -13.10 4.08 -1.39
CA ILE A 131 -13.81 4.07 -2.68
C ILE A 131 -15.13 4.85 -2.65
N ALA A 132 -15.84 4.88 -1.52
CA ALA A 132 -17.05 5.69 -1.35
C ALA A 132 -16.71 7.19 -1.30
N LEU A 133 -15.59 7.58 -0.66
CA LEU A 133 -15.07 8.95 -0.69
C LEU A 133 -14.73 9.37 -2.13
N LEU A 134 -14.05 8.51 -2.89
CA LEU A 134 -13.70 8.77 -4.29
C LEU A 134 -14.95 8.88 -5.18
N ASN A 135 -15.98 8.07 -4.91
CA ASN A 135 -17.26 8.16 -5.61
C ASN A 135 -18.00 9.48 -5.31
N ARG A 136 -17.82 10.11 -4.13
CA ARG A 136 -18.35 11.46 -3.88
C ARG A 136 -17.67 12.51 -4.74
N PHE A 137 -16.35 12.43 -4.89
CA PHE A 137 -15.63 13.27 -5.86
C PHE A 137 -16.14 13.03 -7.29
N ALA A 138 -16.40 11.78 -7.66
CA ALA A 138 -16.97 11.43 -8.95
C ALA A 138 -18.31 12.12 -9.22
N GLN A 139 -19.21 12.14 -8.25
CA GLN A 139 -20.48 12.85 -8.35
C GLN A 139 -20.28 14.36 -8.55
N ALA A 140 -19.31 14.96 -7.84
CA ALA A 140 -18.99 16.39 -7.96
C ALA A 140 -18.50 16.78 -9.36
N ILE A 141 -17.94 15.84 -10.14
CA ILE A 141 -17.53 16.05 -11.54
C ILE A 141 -18.52 15.49 -12.56
N GLY A 142 -19.72 15.10 -12.14
CA GLY A 142 -20.80 14.63 -13.02
C GLY A 142 -20.70 13.15 -13.43
N LEU A 143 -19.99 12.32 -12.67
CA LEU A 143 -19.96 10.87 -12.84
C LEU A 143 -20.80 10.18 -11.77
N ASP A 144 -21.91 9.58 -12.19
CA ASP A 144 -22.71 8.71 -11.33
C ASP A 144 -22.19 7.26 -11.29
N GLU A 145 -22.77 6.44 -10.43
CA GLU A 145 -22.39 5.03 -10.26
C GLU A 145 -22.55 4.25 -11.57
N ALA A 146 -23.62 4.51 -12.32
CA ALA A 146 -23.87 3.83 -13.59
C ALA A 146 -22.79 4.18 -14.64
N ALA A 147 -22.35 5.43 -14.67
CA ALA A 147 -21.25 5.90 -15.51
C ALA A 147 -19.94 5.24 -15.12
N LEU A 148 -19.61 5.17 -13.83
CA LEU A 148 -18.41 4.50 -13.33
C LEU A 148 -18.42 3.00 -13.63
N ALA A 149 -19.56 2.33 -13.46
CA ALA A 149 -19.73 0.90 -13.75
C ALA A 149 -19.52 0.54 -15.23
N ARG A 150 -19.72 1.50 -16.14
CA ARG A 150 -19.46 1.35 -17.59
C ARG A 150 -18.03 1.71 -18.00
N THR A 151 -17.14 2.01 -17.05
CA THR A 151 -15.75 2.33 -17.37
C THR A 151 -15.09 1.14 -18.07
N VAL A 152 -14.55 1.40 -19.26
CA VAL A 152 -13.64 0.49 -19.93
C VAL A 152 -12.22 0.89 -19.53
N PRO A 153 -11.42 -0.02 -18.94
CA PRO A 153 -10.07 0.31 -18.53
C PRO A 153 -9.20 0.61 -19.77
N LEU A 154 -8.32 1.60 -19.66
CA LEU A 154 -7.28 1.83 -20.66
C LEU A 154 -6.34 0.62 -20.73
N PRO A 155 -5.57 0.47 -21.84
CA PRO A 155 -4.53 -0.55 -21.92
C PRO A 155 -3.53 -0.45 -20.75
N SER A 156 -3.11 0.76 -20.37
CA SER A 156 -2.20 0.98 -19.24
C SER A 156 -2.82 0.59 -17.89
N THR A 157 -4.11 0.90 -17.69
CA THR A 157 -4.88 0.49 -16.49
C THR A 157 -5.01 -1.02 -16.40
N SER A 158 -5.35 -1.69 -17.50
CA SER A 158 -5.46 -3.14 -17.56
C SER A 158 -4.11 -3.82 -17.32
N ALA A 159 -3.04 -3.31 -17.93
CA ALA A 159 -1.69 -3.82 -17.75
C ALA A 159 -1.22 -3.70 -16.29
N TYR A 160 -1.48 -2.56 -15.65
CA TYR A 160 -1.13 -2.37 -14.25
C TYR A 160 -1.89 -3.34 -13.33
N LEU A 161 -3.20 -3.48 -13.51
CA LEU A 161 -3.99 -4.43 -12.73
C LEU A 161 -3.57 -5.89 -12.96
N ALA A 162 -3.12 -6.25 -14.16
CA ALA A 162 -2.58 -7.57 -14.44
C ALA A 162 -1.25 -7.82 -13.68
N VAL A 163 -0.37 -6.80 -13.62
CA VAL A 163 0.86 -6.87 -12.83
C VAL A 163 0.54 -7.03 -11.34
N LEU A 164 -0.37 -6.22 -10.80
CA LEU A 164 -0.76 -6.35 -9.40
C LEU A 164 -1.45 -7.68 -9.11
N HIS A 165 -2.26 -8.21 -10.03
CA HIS A 165 -2.85 -9.54 -9.88
C HIS A 165 -1.77 -10.62 -9.75
N TRP A 166 -0.81 -10.63 -10.67
CA TRP A 166 0.32 -11.56 -10.60
C TRP A 166 1.07 -11.42 -9.27
N LEU A 167 1.44 -10.20 -8.88
CA LEU A 167 2.19 -9.93 -7.65
C LEU A 167 1.45 -10.32 -6.37
N PHE A 168 0.16 -9.98 -6.24
CA PHE A 168 -0.59 -10.10 -4.98
C PHE A 168 -1.30 -11.45 -4.85
N ILE A 169 -1.61 -12.12 -5.97
CA ILE A 169 -2.40 -13.36 -5.98
C ILE A 169 -1.54 -14.58 -6.33
N GLU A 170 -0.63 -14.45 -7.29
CA GLU A 170 0.06 -15.61 -7.88
C GLU A 170 1.48 -15.79 -7.34
N ALA A 171 2.21 -14.69 -7.11
CA ALA A 171 3.59 -14.73 -6.64
C ALA A 171 3.73 -15.26 -5.20
N ASP A 172 4.98 -15.41 -4.78
CA ASP A 172 5.31 -15.69 -3.38
C ASP A 172 5.05 -14.44 -2.50
N TYR A 173 4.87 -14.66 -1.20
CA TYR A 173 4.46 -13.60 -0.29
C TYR A 173 5.54 -12.52 -0.09
N LEU A 174 6.83 -12.81 -0.30
CA LEU A 174 7.89 -11.80 -0.18
C LEU A 174 7.88 -10.88 -1.39
N THR A 175 7.69 -11.43 -2.60
CA THR A 175 7.45 -10.63 -3.80
C THR A 175 6.23 -9.73 -3.62
N ALA A 176 5.13 -10.27 -3.11
CA ALA A 176 3.90 -9.52 -2.86
C ALA A 176 4.07 -8.43 -1.78
N LEU A 177 4.85 -8.72 -0.72
CA LEU A 177 5.21 -7.73 0.30
C LEU A 177 6.03 -6.57 -0.27
N GLY A 178 6.97 -6.87 -1.16
CA GLY A 178 7.71 -5.85 -1.90
C GLY A 178 6.80 -4.99 -2.77
N ALA A 179 5.85 -5.63 -3.45
CA ALA A 179 4.88 -4.95 -4.28
C ALA A 179 4.03 -3.96 -3.46
N GLU A 180 3.50 -4.39 -2.32
CA GLU A 180 2.73 -3.54 -1.39
C GLU A 180 3.57 -2.40 -0.83
N PHE A 181 4.82 -2.68 -0.46
CA PHE A 181 5.74 -1.63 0.01
C PHE A 181 5.94 -0.52 -1.04
N ALA A 182 6.03 -0.88 -2.32
CA ALA A 182 6.14 0.10 -3.40
C ALA A 182 4.84 0.88 -3.63
N VAL A 183 3.67 0.25 -3.55
CA VAL A 183 2.38 0.97 -3.67
C VAL A 183 2.32 2.09 -2.64
N GLU A 184 2.47 1.75 -1.36
CA GLU A 184 2.36 2.73 -0.27
C GLU A 184 3.43 3.83 -0.34
N LYS A 185 4.66 3.48 -0.70
CA LYS A 185 5.74 4.48 -0.82
C LYS A 185 5.55 5.44 -2.00
N THR A 186 4.97 4.97 -3.10
CA THR A 186 4.83 5.78 -4.33
C THR A 186 3.50 6.54 -4.37
N ALA A 187 2.45 6.06 -3.68
CA ALA A 187 1.18 6.77 -3.51
C ALA A 187 1.33 8.12 -2.78
N VAL A 188 2.29 8.22 -1.84
CA VAL A 188 2.61 9.51 -1.18
C VAL A 188 2.98 10.61 -2.17
N ALA A 189 3.61 10.27 -3.28
CA ALA A 189 4.00 11.27 -4.26
C ALA A 189 2.78 11.87 -4.97
N GLU A 190 1.84 11.05 -5.46
CA GLU A 190 0.71 11.53 -6.26
C GLU A 190 -0.20 12.48 -5.47
N PHE A 191 -0.54 12.18 -4.23
CA PHE A 191 -1.44 13.02 -3.44
C PHE A 191 -0.86 14.41 -3.14
N ARG A 192 0.48 14.54 -3.10
CA ARG A 192 1.16 15.84 -2.99
C ARG A 192 0.99 16.72 -4.23
N TYR A 193 0.61 16.16 -5.38
CA TYR A 193 0.29 16.91 -6.60
C TYR A 193 -1.21 17.00 -6.84
N LEU A 194 -1.93 15.89 -6.70
CA LEU A 194 -3.37 15.81 -6.99
C LEU A 194 -4.17 16.73 -6.06
N TYR A 195 -3.91 16.68 -4.75
CA TYR A 195 -4.69 17.49 -3.80
C TYR A 195 -4.50 19.00 -4.03
N PRO A 196 -3.28 19.56 -4.08
CA PRO A 196 -3.10 20.98 -4.45
C PRO A 196 -3.62 21.31 -5.84
N GLY A 197 -3.49 20.39 -6.80
CA GLY A 197 -4.04 20.53 -8.15
C GLY A 197 -5.56 20.64 -8.18
N LEU A 198 -6.28 20.04 -7.24
CA LEU A 198 -7.73 20.16 -7.13
C LEU A 198 -8.20 21.45 -6.43
N LEU A 199 -7.36 22.08 -5.62
CA LEU A 199 -7.72 23.31 -4.90
C LEU A 199 -7.91 24.53 -5.81
N LYS A 200 -7.47 24.46 -7.07
CA LYS A 200 -7.70 25.54 -8.05
C LYS A 200 -9.14 25.60 -8.58
N TYR A 201 -9.93 24.55 -8.39
CA TYR A 201 -11.32 24.50 -8.84
C TYR A 201 -12.25 24.97 -7.71
N GLU A 202 -12.86 26.15 -7.88
CA GLU A 202 -13.75 26.75 -6.86
C GLU A 202 -15.00 25.92 -6.56
N GLN A 203 -15.39 25.04 -7.48
CA GLN A 203 -16.57 24.18 -7.35
C GLN A 203 -16.38 23.00 -6.38
N PHE A 204 -15.14 22.69 -5.98
CA PHE A 204 -14.88 21.58 -5.06
C PHE A 204 -14.85 22.07 -3.62
N HIS A 205 -15.58 21.35 -2.78
CA HIS A 205 -15.68 21.60 -1.34
C HIS A 205 -15.02 20.47 -0.54
N ASP A 206 -14.85 20.67 0.76
CA ASP A 206 -14.16 19.74 1.66
C ASP A 206 -14.67 18.30 1.54
N ASP A 207 -16.00 18.12 1.50
CA ASP A 207 -16.66 16.81 1.37
C ASP A 207 -16.31 16.08 0.07
N SER A 208 -16.10 16.83 -1.03
CA SER A 208 -15.72 16.26 -2.32
C SER A 208 -14.23 15.93 -2.42
N LEU A 209 -13.39 16.57 -1.59
CA LEU A 209 -11.93 16.39 -1.60
C LEU A 209 -11.44 15.44 -0.50
N GLU A 210 -12.35 14.89 0.30
CA GLU A 210 -12.04 14.08 1.48
C GLU A 210 -11.12 12.89 1.17
N PHE A 211 -11.36 12.17 0.06
CA PHE A 211 -10.50 11.08 -0.41
C PHE A 211 -9.02 11.51 -0.51
N PHE A 212 -8.77 12.63 -1.19
CA PHE A 212 -7.42 13.13 -1.44
C PHE A 212 -6.78 13.70 -0.17
N LYS A 213 -7.56 14.34 0.70
CA LYS A 213 -7.09 14.83 2.01
C LYS A 213 -6.69 13.69 2.93
N LEU A 214 -7.48 12.61 2.94
CA LEU A 214 -7.24 11.43 3.77
C LEU A 214 -5.92 10.77 3.37
N HIS A 215 -5.73 10.46 2.09
CA HIS A 215 -4.52 9.76 1.62
C HIS A 215 -3.25 10.60 1.81
N LEU A 216 -3.33 11.93 1.69
CA LEU A 216 -2.21 12.81 2.02
C LEU A 216 -1.75 12.69 3.49
N ASN A 217 -2.64 12.31 4.40
CA ASN A 217 -2.37 12.18 5.84
C ASN A 217 -2.08 10.73 6.29
N GLU A 218 -2.70 9.72 5.68
CA GLU A 218 -2.70 8.33 6.20
C GLU A 218 -1.55 7.44 5.68
N GLU A 219 -0.98 7.73 4.51
CA GLU A 219 -0.02 6.82 3.84
C GLU A 219 1.30 6.65 4.59
N THR A 220 1.67 7.59 5.46
CA THR A 220 2.91 7.46 6.26
C THR A 220 2.80 6.31 7.27
N CYS A 221 1.60 6.06 7.81
CA CYS A 221 1.37 4.99 8.79
C CYS A 221 1.42 3.60 8.15
N HIS A 222 0.92 3.45 6.91
CA HIS A 222 0.98 2.19 6.18
C HIS A 222 2.42 1.81 5.81
N ALA A 223 3.20 2.78 5.33
CA ALA A 223 4.59 2.54 4.95
C ALA A 223 5.47 2.07 6.12
N ASP A 224 5.22 2.55 7.33
CA ASP A 224 6.03 2.23 8.51
C ASP A 224 5.86 0.78 8.98
N TRP A 225 4.64 0.24 8.97
CA TRP A 225 4.44 -1.16 9.37
C TRP A 225 5.02 -2.12 8.32
N LEU A 226 4.93 -1.79 7.03
CA LEU A 226 5.51 -2.60 5.95
C LEU A 226 7.03 -2.69 6.07
N LYS A 227 7.70 -1.59 6.44
CA LYS A 227 9.14 -1.60 6.73
C LYS A 227 9.47 -2.63 7.82
N GLN A 228 8.64 -2.68 8.88
CA GLN A 228 8.82 -3.67 9.95
C GLN A 228 8.47 -5.09 9.51
N ALA A 229 7.47 -5.26 8.63
CA ALA A 229 7.10 -6.54 8.07
C ALA A 229 8.24 -7.13 7.23
N VAL A 230 8.89 -6.33 6.38
CA VAL A 230 10.09 -6.74 5.62
C VAL A 230 11.20 -7.18 6.58
N ARG A 231 11.51 -6.39 7.61
CA ARG A 231 12.56 -6.74 8.59
C ARG A 231 12.32 -8.08 9.27
N ARG A 232 11.07 -8.42 9.56
CA ARG A 232 10.69 -9.64 10.28
C ARG A 232 10.64 -10.88 9.40
N THR A 233 10.56 -10.72 8.08
CA THR A 233 10.26 -11.82 7.16
C THR A 233 11.33 -12.07 6.13
N ALA A 234 11.99 -11.03 5.62
CA ALA A 234 13.10 -11.15 4.69
C ALA A 234 14.41 -11.32 5.46
N LEU A 235 14.73 -12.57 5.83
CA LEU A 235 15.79 -12.90 6.79
C LEU A 235 17.16 -13.13 6.15
N THR A 236 17.20 -13.27 4.83
CA THR A 236 18.40 -13.47 4.03
C THR A 236 18.55 -12.37 2.96
N PRO A 237 19.76 -12.15 2.42
CA PRO A 237 19.94 -11.25 1.28
C PRO A 237 19.06 -11.62 0.08
N ALA A 238 18.87 -12.91 -0.20
CA ALA A 238 18.01 -13.38 -1.29
C ALA A 238 16.53 -13.05 -1.05
N ASP A 239 16.06 -13.09 0.20
CA ASP A 239 14.70 -12.67 0.52
C ASP A 239 14.51 -11.17 0.26
N LEU A 240 15.51 -10.36 0.63
CA LEU A 240 15.48 -8.91 0.40
C LEU A 240 15.56 -8.56 -1.09
N GLU A 241 16.33 -9.32 -1.87
CA GLU A 241 16.34 -9.21 -3.34
C GLU A 241 14.97 -9.55 -3.93
N THR A 242 14.27 -10.54 -3.38
CA THR A 242 12.90 -10.91 -3.78
C THR A 242 11.91 -9.78 -3.49
N VAL A 243 11.97 -9.20 -2.28
CA VAL A 243 11.18 -8.02 -1.91
C VAL A 243 11.50 -6.83 -2.85
N ALA A 244 12.78 -6.54 -3.08
CA ALA A 244 13.19 -5.45 -3.95
C ALA A 244 12.72 -5.64 -5.40
N ALA A 245 12.75 -6.87 -5.91
CA ALA A 245 12.26 -7.19 -7.25
C ALA A 245 10.75 -6.94 -7.37
N GLY A 246 9.95 -7.37 -6.38
CA GLY A 246 8.51 -7.09 -6.33
C GLY A 246 8.22 -5.59 -6.28
N ALA A 247 8.94 -4.85 -5.44
CA ALA A 247 8.81 -3.41 -5.32
C ALA A 247 9.14 -2.67 -6.62
N GLN A 248 10.23 -3.05 -7.29
CA GLN A 248 10.63 -2.45 -8.56
C GLN A 248 9.59 -2.70 -9.65
N HIS A 249 9.10 -3.94 -9.80
CA HIS A 249 8.06 -4.26 -10.79
C HIS A 249 6.78 -3.45 -10.58
N THR A 250 6.35 -3.26 -9.33
CA THR A 250 5.21 -2.40 -9.02
C THR A 250 5.47 -0.95 -9.41
N ALA A 251 6.62 -0.39 -9.03
CA ALA A 251 6.94 1.00 -9.31
C ALA A 251 7.02 1.29 -10.82
N ASP A 252 7.61 0.37 -11.59
CA ASP A 252 7.67 0.44 -13.05
C ASP A 252 6.27 0.38 -13.68
N ALA A 253 5.43 -0.56 -13.22
CA ALA A 253 4.06 -0.70 -13.73
C ALA A 253 3.18 0.49 -13.34
N TRP A 254 3.39 1.08 -12.15
CA TRP A 254 2.70 2.29 -11.70
C TRP A 254 3.13 3.51 -12.51
N HIS A 255 4.42 3.63 -12.83
CA HIS A 255 4.89 4.66 -13.74
C HIS A 255 4.23 4.56 -15.12
N ALA A 256 4.17 3.36 -15.70
CA ALA A 256 3.51 3.10 -16.98
C ALA A 256 2.00 3.38 -16.95
N PHE A 257 1.32 3.06 -15.84
CA PHE A 257 -0.08 3.43 -15.62
C PHE A 257 -0.29 4.94 -15.80
N TRP A 258 0.50 5.74 -15.08
CA TRP A 258 0.39 7.20 -15.10
C TRP A 258 0.79 7.82 -16.44
N LEU A 259 1.78 7.26 -17.13
CA LEU A 259 2.12 7.70 -18.50
C LEU A 259 0.95 7.48 -19.47
N GLY A 260 0.32 6.30 -19.44
CA GLY A 260 -0.85 6.03 -20.28
C GLY A 260 -2.05 6.92 -19.92
N LEU A 261 -2.21 7.25 -18.63
CA LEU A 261 -3.24 8.20 -18.19
C LEU A 261 -2.94 9.62 -18.66
N HIS A 262 -1.67 10.03 -18.67
CA HIS A 262 -1.24 11.31 -19.22
C HIS A 262 -1.58 11.43 -20.70
N GLU A 263 -1.31 10.40 -21.50
CA GLU A 263 -1.69 10.38 -22.91
C GLU A 263 -3.21 10.53 -23.08
N ALA A 264 -4.00 9.75 -22.34
CA ALA A 264 -5.46 9.79 -22.46
C ALA A 264 -6.08 11.13 -22.03
N VAL A 265 -5.56 11.74 -20.98
CA VAL A 265 -6.10 12.97 -20.37
C VAL A 265 -5.64 14.22 -21.11
N PHE A 266 -4.37 14.27 -21.53
CA PHE A 266 -3.79 15.49 -22.07
C PHE A 266 -3.51 15.48 -23.58
N ALA A 267 -3.39 14.33 -24.24
CA ALA A 267 -3.15 14.30 -25.70
C ALA A 267 -4.41 14.66 -26.50
N ARG A 268 -5.60 14.44 -25.93
CA ARG A 268 -6.88 14.81 -26.56
C ARG A 268 -7.18 16.30 -26.55
N SER A 269 -6.49 17.09 -25.71
CA SER A 269 -6.69 18.53 -25.62
C SER A 269 -6.05 19.32 -26.78
N GLY A 270 -5.26 18.65 -27.64
CA GLY A 270 -4.57 19.27 -28.78
C GLY A 270 -5.29 19.18 -30.13
N ALA A 271 -6.43 18.48 -30.22
CA ALA A 271 -7.09 18.19 -31.51
C ALA A 271 -8.26 19.13 -31.87
N VAL A 272 -8.34 20.32 -31.26
CA VAL A 272 -9.25 21.39 -31.70
C VAL A 272 -8.41 22.54 -32.25
N THR A 273 -7.98 22.42 -33.50
CA THR A 273 -7.68 23.52 -34.43
C THR A 273 -7.22 22.93 -35.77
N ALA A 274 -8.19 22.65 -36.65
CA ALA A 274 -8.06 22.72 -38.11
C ALA A 274 -9.46 22.82 -38.72
#